data_AF-A0A4R9WI85-F1
#
_entry.id   AF-A0A4R9WI85-F1
#
_cell.length_a   1.000
_cell.length_b   1.000
_cell.length_c   1.000
_cell.angle_alpha   90.00
_cell.angle_beta   90.00
_cell.angle_gamma   90.00
#
_symmetry.space_group_name_H-M   'P 1'
#
loop_
_entity.id
_entity.type
_entity.pdbx_description
1 polymer ?
#
loop_
_entity_poly.entity_id
_entity_poly.type
_entity_poly.pdbx_seq_one_letter_code
_entity_poly.pdbx_strand_id
1 'polypeptide(L)'
;MGDKNFAWYMGAGREPESCHGPFASREEAIAEGRGYGYDNGFTVMEADKAVPSLPDADDMISEFLDNNEELADPDGDCFGYDFRATREQEDELTAAVQSVFRDWLDKHKLWPTVWTFGTMRNQEYFALAEVST
;
A
#
# COMPACT_ATOMS: atom_id res chain seq x y z
N MET A 1 -4.43 3.82 -0.61
CA MET A 1 -5.55 3.77 0.37
C MET A 1 -5.70 2.34 0.86
N GLY A 2 -6.29 2.13 2.04
CA GLY A 2 -6.59 0.78 2.54
C GLY A 2 -7.89 0.19 2.00
N ASP A 3 -8.17 -1.07 2.33
CA ASP A 3 -9.35 -1.83 1.89
C ASP A 3 -10.59 -1.58 2.76
N LYS A 4 -10.46 -0.72 3.79
CA LYS A 4 -11.47 -0.34 4.79
C LYS A 4 -11.87 -1.47 5.73
N ASN A 5 -11.15 -2.60 5.73
CA ASN A 5 -11.36 -3.71 6.64
C ASN A 5 -10.41 -3.58 7.83
N PHE A 6 -10.79 -2.75 8.78
CA PHE A 6 -10.04 -2.57 10.02
C PHE A 6 -10.09 -3.83 10.87
N ALA A 7 -8.91 -4.27 11.32
CA ALA A 7 -8.75 -5.38 12.25
C ALA A 7 -7.69 -5.04 13.31
N TRP A 8 -7.67 -5.80 14.40
CA TRP A 8 -6.72 -5.62 15.48
C TRP A 8 -5.42 -6.37 15.21
N TYR A 9 -4.30 -5.71 15.49
CA TYR A 9 -2.96 -6.26 15.36
C TYR A 9 -2.14 -5.90 16.60
N MET A 10 -1.07 -6.66 16.84
CA MET A 10 -0.07 -6.34 17.87
C MET A 10 1.34 -6.44 17.29
N GLY A 11 2.30 -5.75 17.88
CA GLY A 11 3.70 -5.86 17.49
C GLY A 11 4.66 -5.42 18.60
N ALA A 12 5.91 -5.85 18.49
CA ALA A 12 6.94 -5.60 19.49
C ALA A 12 7.32 -4.11 19.58
N GLY A 13 7.48 -3.60 20.79
CA GLY A 13 7.93 -2.23 21.04
C GLY A 13 6.87 -1.17 20.73
N ARG A 14 7.29 0.10 20.79
CA ARG A 14 6.39 1.25 20.66
C ARG A 14 5.97 1.51 19.21
N GLU A 15 6.90 1.31 18.28
CA GLU A 15 6.73 1.48 16.83
C GLU A 15 7.08 0.16 16.14
N PRO A 16 6.16 -0.80 16.10
CA PRO A 16 6.47 -2.14 15.61
C PRO A 16 6.74 -2.14 14.09
N GLU A 17 7.90 -2.68 13.70
CA GLU A 17 8.23 -2.94 12.28
C GLU A 17 7.49 -4.17 11.72
N SER A 18 7.07 -5.08 12.60
CA SER A 18 6.37 -6.31 12.27
C SER A 18 5.18 -6.49 13.20
N CYS A 19 4.03 -6.82 12.60
CA CYS A 19 2.75 -6.91 13.30
C CYS A 19 2.13 -8.30 13.09
N HIS A 20 1.54 -8.84 14.16
CA HIS A 20 0.80 -10.09 14.20
C HIS A 20 -0.71 -9.82 14.28
N GLY A 21 -1.51 -10.73 13.72
CA GLY A 21 -2.97 -10.60 13.58
C GLY A 21 -3.42 -11.13 12.20
N PRO A 22 -4.65 -10.83 11.76
CA PRO A 22 -5.66 -10.03 12.47
C PRO A 22 -6.28 -10.79 13.64
N PHE A 23 -6.60 -10.08 14.73
CA PHE A 23 -7.39 -10.57 15.86
C PHE A 23 -8.83 -10.07 15.77
N ALA A 24 -9.77 -10.81 16.37
CA ALA A 24 -11.18 -10.47 16.35
C ALA A 24 -11.51 -9.26 17.25
N SER A 25 -10.68 -8.99 18.26
CA SER A 25 -10.85 -7.86 19.17
C SER A 25 -9.53 -7.28 19.67
N ARG A 26 -9.62 -6.06 20.22
CA ARG A 26 -8.53 -5.40 20.93
C ARG A 26 -8.04 -6.23 22.11
N GLU A 27 -8.98 -6.77 22.89
CA GLU A 27 -8.70 -7.54 24.10
C GLU A 27 -7.94 -8.84 23.78
N GLU A 28 -8.28 -9.49 22.66
CA GLU A 28 -7.55 -10.65 22.15
C GLU A 28 -6.12 -10.28 21.76
N ALA A 29 -5.92 -9.17 21.03
CA ALA A 29 -4.59 -8.69 20.67
C ALA A 29 -3.72 -8.35 21.90
N ILE A 30 -4.33 -7.80 22.97
CA ILE A 30 -3.64 -7.54 24.24
C ILE A 30 -3.27 -8.84 24.95
N ALA A 31 -4.18 -9.81 24.99
CA ALA A 31 -3.93 -11.11 25.62
C ALA A 31 -2.76 -11.82 24.92
N GLU A 32 -2.74 -11.80 23.59
CA GLU A 32 -1.66 -12.37 22.79
C GLU A 32 -0.34 -11.63 23.03
N GLY A 33 -0.33 -10.30 22.99
CA GLY A 33 0.87 -9.49 23.24
C GLY A 33 1.49 -9.72 24.62
N ARG A 34 0.66 -9.94 25.65
CA ARG A 34 1.13 -10.32 27.00
C ARG A 34 1.71 -11.74 27.05
N GLY A 35 1.20 -12.66 26.22
CA GLY A 35 1.68 -14.03 26.13
C GLY A 35 2.98 -14.19 25.35
N TYR A 36 3.28 -13.27 24.43
CA TYR A 36 4.41 -13.37 23.52
C TYR A 36 5.79 -13.10 24.16
N GLY A 37 5.83 -12.39 25.29
CA GLY A 37 7.06 -12.17 26.08
C GLY A 37 8.04 -11.17 25.44
N TYR A 38 7.56 -10.09 24.82
CA TYR A 38 8.42 -9.06 24.22
C TYR A 38 9.27 -8.30 25.24
N ASP A 39 10.59 -8.22 25.04
CA ASP A 39 11.54 -7.55 25.95
C ASP A 39 11.25 -6.06 26.19
N ASN A 40 10.69 -5.36 25.19
CA ASN A 40 10.46 -3.92 25.21
C ASN A 40 8.96 -3.55 25.18
N GLY A 41 8.12 -4.41 25.76
CA GLY A 41 6.67 -4.24 25.68
C GLY A 41 6.13 -4.42 24.26
N PHE A 42 4.87 -4.04 24.05
CA PHE A 42 4.21 -4.21 22.76
C PHE A 42 3.19 -3.10 22.50
N THR A 43 2.92 -2.84 21.23
CA THR A 43 1.84 -1.95 20.79
C THR A 43 0.71 -2.78 20.21
N VAL A 44 -0.52 -2.43 20.57
CA VAL A 44 -1.74 -2.89 19.93
C VAL A 44 -2.29 -1.76 19.08
N MET A 45 -2.77 -2.08 17.88
CA MET A 45 -3.37 -1.10 16.98
C MET A 45 -4.51 -1.71 16.18
N GLU A 46 -5.41 -0.86 15.74
CA GLU A 46 -6.40 -1.21 14.73
C GLU A 46 -5.89 -0.70 13.38
N ALA A 47 -5.77 -1.59 12.39
CA ALA A 47 -5.19 -1.25 11.11
C ALA A 47 -5.98 -1.83 9.94
N ASP A 48 -5.88 -1.12 8.82
CA ASP A 48 -6.45 -1.45 7.52
C ASP A 48 -5.29 -1.75 6.56
N LYS A 49 -5.35 -2.88 5.85
CA LYS A 49 -4.28 -3.29 4.93
C LYS A 49 -4.24 -2.40 3.70
N ALA A 50 -3.05 -2.10 3.21
CA ALA A 50 -2.91 -1.34 1.99
C ALA A 50 -3.53 -2.08 0.79
N VAL A 51 -4.11 -1.33 -0.15
CA VAL A 51 -4.54 -1.88 -1.44
C VAL A 51 -3.45 -1.53 -2.48
N PRO A 52 -2.95 -2.51 -3.25
CA PRO A 52 -2.02 -2.23 -4.34
C PRO A 52 -2.68 -1.29 -5.35
N SER A 53 -1.96 -0.26 -5.77
CA SER A 53 -2.39 0.57 -6.91
C SER A 53 -2.20 -0.20 -8.22
N LEU A 54 -3.09 0.06 -9.17
CA LEU A 54 -2.91 -0.33 -10.56
C LEU A 54 -2.24 0.83 -11.32
N PRO A 55 -1.61 0.58 -12.48
CA PRO A 55 -1.04 1.65 -13.29
C PRO A 55 -2.07 2.73 -13.62
N ASP A 56 -1.63 3.98 -13.74
CA ASP A 56 -2.43 5.09 -14.25
C ASP A 56 -1.87 5.61 -15.58
N ALA A 57 -2.68 6.41 -16.29
CA ALA A 57 -2.28 6.95 -17.58
C ALA A 57 -1.14 7.96 -17.48
N ASP A 58 -1.01 8.69 -16.37
CA ASP A 58 -0.04 9.78 -16.22
C ASP A 58 1.39 9.24 -16.23
N ASP A 59 1.63 8.21 -15.41
CA ASP A 59 2.91 7.49 -15.35
C ASP A 59 3.26 6.88 -16.73
N MET A 60 2.27 6.28 -17.41
CA MET A 60 2.49 5.63 -18.70
C MET A 60 2.71 6.59 -19.86
N ILE A 61 2.01 7.72 -19.87
CA ILE A 61 2.20 8.77 -20.88
C ILE A 61 3.57 9.41 -20.69
N SER A 62 3.96 9.72 -19.45
CA SER A 62 5.30 10.25 -19.15
C SER A 62 6.39 9.29 -19.63
N GLU A 63 6.30 8.02 -19.27
CA GLU A 63 7.27 7.01 -19.71
C GLU A 63 7.29 6.83 -21.23
N PHE A 64 6.13 6.90 -21.90
CA PHE A 64 6.07 6.85 -23.36
C PHE A 64 6.75 8.06 -24.00
N LEU A 65 6.50 9.26 -23.49
CA LEU A 65 7.12 10.49 -23.96
C LEU A 65 8.64 10.46 -23.78
N ASP A 66 9.10 10.13 -22.56
CA ASP A 66 10.52 10.05 -22.23
C ASP A 66 11.26 9.05 -23.13
N ASN A 67 10.65 7.90 -23.41
CA ASN A 67 11.25 6.89 -24.28
C ASN A 67 11.29 7.26 -25.78
N ASN A 68 10.51 8.25 -26.21
CA ASN A 68 10.37 8.63 -27.62
C ASN A 68 10.78 10.08 -27.91
N GLU A 69 11.24 10.84 -26.91
CA GLU A 69 11.64 12.24 -27.05
C GLU A 69 12.69 12.43 -28.17
N GLU A 70 13.66 11.52 -28.29
CA GLU A 70 14.69 11.56 -29.34
C GLU A 70 14.26 10.94 -30.68
N LEU A 71 13.10 10.28 -30.73
CA LEU A 71 12.60 9.54 -31.91
C LEU A 71 11.55 10.31 -32.70
N ALA A 72 10.87 11.25 -32.05
CA ALA A 72 9.77 12.00 -32.63
C ALA A 72 10.05 13.51 -32.60
N ASP A 73 10.20 14.09 -33.78
CA ASP A 73 10.36 15.52 -34.00
C ASP A 73 9.45 15.92 -35.18
N PRO A 74 8.15 16.15 -34.93
CA PRO A 74 7.18 16.37 -36.00
C PRO A 74 7.46 17.65 -36.80
N ASP A 75 8.13 18.63 -36.18
CA ASP A 75 8.43 19.93 -36.77
C ASP A 75 9.89 20.07 -37.25
N GLY A 76 10.74 19.08 -36.95
CA GLY A 76 12.13 19.02 -37.37
C GLY A 76 13.03 20.04 -36.67
N ASP A 77 12.62 20.55 -35.51
CA ASP A 77 13.27 21.65 -34.80
C ASP A 77 14.09 21.21 -33.57
N CYS A 78 14.22 19.90 -33.34
CA CYS A 78 14.87 19.25 -32.21
C CYS A 78 14.25 19.60 -30.84
N PHE A 79 13.04 20.18 -30.79
CA PHE A 79 12.34 20.51 -29.55
C PHE A 79 10.96 19.84 -29.48
N GLY A 80 10.99 18.55 -29.13
CA GLY A 80 10.00 17.92 -28.26
C GLY A 80 8.62 17.61 -28.88
N TYR A 81 8.33 16.32 -28.98
CA TYR A 81 6.98 15.78 -29.15
C TYR A 81 6.12 16.05 -27.90
N ASP A 82 5.62 17.29 -27.72
CA ASP A 82 4.68 17.66 -26.63
C ASP A 82 3.23 17.38 -27.08
N PHE A 83 2.80 16.11 -27.00
CA PHE A 83 1.37 15.82 -27.07
C PHE A 83 0.77 15.88 -25.67
N ARG A 84 -0.31 16.65 -25.54
CA ARG A 84 -1.07 16.76 -24.29
C ARG A 84 -2.41 16.08 -24.47
N ALA A 85 -2.59 14.95 -23.80
CA ALA A 85 -3.88 14.31 -23.69
C ALA A 85 -4.86 15.26 -22.99
N THR A 86 -6.14 15.24 -23.39
CA THR A 86 -7.18 15.87 -22.57
C THR A 86 -7.42 15.03 -21.33
N ARG A 87 -8.00 15.63 -20.29
CA ARG A 87 -8.35 14.91 -19.07
C ARG A 87 -9.25 13.69 -19.35
N GLU A 88 -10.17 13.81 -20.30
CA GLU A 88 -11.06 12.72 -20.70
C GLU A 88 -10.28 11.56 -21.34
N GLN A 89 -9.26 11.87 -22.14
CA GLN A 89 -8.39 10.86 -22.76
C GLN A 89 -7.49 10.16 -21.73
N GLU A 90 -6.97 10.89 -20.75
CA GLU A 90 -6.22 10.32 -19.63
C GLU A 90 -7.10 9.38 -18.79
N ASP A 91 -8.32 9.80 -18.47
CA ASP A 91 -9.28 9.00 -17.69
C ASP A 91 -9.70 7.74 -18.48
N GLU A 92 -9.90 7.84 -19.80
CA GLU A 92 -10.17 6.70 -20.70
C GLU A 92 -9.00 5.71 -20.71
N LEU A 93 -7.77 6.19 -20.93
CA LEU A 93 -6.58 5.34 -20.96
C LEU A 93 -6.34 4.66 -19.60
N THR A 94 -6.51 5.41 -18.50
CA THR A 94 -6.40 4.88 -17.13
C THR A 94 -7.37 3.72 -16.94
N ALA A 95 -8.65 3.90 -17.30
CA ALA A 95 -9.65 2.86 -17.16
C ALA A 95 -9.31 1.62 -18.02
N ALA A 96 -8.87 1.82 -19.27
CA ALA A 96 -8.52 0.72 -20.17
C ALA A 96 -7.34 -0.10 -19.66
N VAL A 97 -6.24 0.56 -19.27
CA VAL A 97 -5.04 -0.11 -18.75
C VAL A 97 -5.34 -0.84 -17.46
N GLN A 98 -6.02 -0.18 -16.50
CA GLN A 98 -6.35 -0.80 -15.23
C GLN A 98 -7.25 -2.03 -15.40
N SER A 99 -8.19 -1.99 -16.35
CA SER A 99 -9.01 -3.15 -16.70
C SER A 99 -8.16 -4.31 -17.21
N VAL A 100 -7.30 -4.06 -18.20
CA VAL A 100 -6.44 -5.10 -18.80
C VAL A 100 -5.49 -5.70 -17.77
N PHE A 101 -4.86 -4.86 -16.93
CA PHE A 101 -3.91 -5.32 -15.92
C PHE A 101 -4.60 -6.15 -14.82
N ARG A 102 -5.77 -5.69 -14.35
CA ARG A 102 -6.62 -6.42 -13.40
C ARG A 102 -7.00 -7.79 -13.93
N ASP A 103 -7.53 -7.85 -15.15
CA ASP A 103 -7.95 -9.10 -15.78
C ASP A 103 -6.79 -10.10 -15.90
N TRP A 104 -5.59 -9.61 -16.23
CA TRP A 104 -4.39 -10.44 -16.28
C TRP A 104 -3.97 -10.98 -14.91
N LEU A 105 -3.95 -10.12 -13.88
CA LEU A 105 -3.65 -10.53 -12.50
C LEU A 105 -4.66 -11.56 -11.98
N ASP A 106 -5.95 -11.35 -12.24
CA ASP A 106 -7.03 -12.26 -11.85
C ASP A 106 -6.88 -13.62 -12.54
N LYS A 107 -6.73 -13.61 -13.87
CA LYS A 107 -6.57 -14.82 -14.68
C LYS A 107 -5.40 -15.67 -14.21
N HIS A 108 -4.29 -15.04 -13.84
CA HIS A 108 -3.06 -15.73 -13.47
C HIS A 108 -2.89 -15.89 -11.95
N LYS A 109 -3.83 -15.37 -11.14
CA LYS A 109 -3.78 -15.37 -9.67
C LYS A 109 -2.50 -14.75 -9.12
N LEU A 110 -2.10 -13.62 -9.70
CA LEU A 110 -0.85 -12.91 -9.41
C LEU A 110 -1.02 -11.69 -8.50
N TRP A 111 -2.18 -11.57 -7.84
CA TRP A 111 -2.36 -10.52 -6.83
C TRP A 111 -1.33 -10.66 -5.71
N PRO A 112 -0.59 -9.58 -5.38
CA PRO A 112 0.37 -9.63 -4.30
C PRO A 112 -0.35 -9.85 -2.97
N THR A 113 0.25 -10.66 -2.10
CA THR A 113 -0.17 -10.71 -0.71
C THR A 113 0.32 -9.44 -0.02
N VAL A 114 -0.59 -8.64 0.54
CA VAL A 114 -0.22 -7.39 1.22
C VAL A 114 0.06 -7.62 2.70
N TRP A 115 1.20 -7.10 3.14
CA TRP A 115 1.70 -7.16 4.52
C TRP A 115 1.69 -5.79 5.19
N THR A 116 1.67 -4.71 4.42
CA THR A 116 1.72 -3.33 4.91
C THR A 116 0.32 -2.78 5.24
N PHE A 117 0.24 -1.94 6.26
CA PHE A 117 -0.98 -1.20 6.58
C PHE A 117 -1.07 0.09 5.77
N GLY A 118 -2.24 0.34 5.19
CA GLY A 118 -2.54 1.61 4.51
C GLY A 118 -2.99 2.68 5.49
N THR A 119 -3.62 2.30 6.60
CA THR A 119 -4.05 3.23 7.65
C THR A 119 -4.03 2.53 9.00
N MET A 120 -3.62 3.24 10.04
CA MET A 120 -3.59 2.77 11.43
C MET A 120 -4.34 3.74 12.34
N ARG A 121 -5.01 3.22 13.36
CA ARG A 121 -5.71 4.00 14.39
C ARG A 121 -5.69 3.26 15.74
N ASN A 122 -6.14 3.95 16.80
CA ASN A 122 -6.31 3.38 18.14
C ASN A 122 -5.05 2.68 18.68
N GLN A 123 -3.87 3.28 18.48
CA GLN A 123 -2.61 2.70 18.93
C GLN A 123 -2.43 2.84 20.44
N GLU A 124 -2.05 1.74 21.08
CA GLU A 124 -1.83 1.67 22.52
C GLU A 124 -0.57 0.85 22.84
N TYR A 125 0.35 1.47 23.56
CA TYR A 125 1.58 0.82 24.00
C TYR A 125 1.45 0.28 25.43
N PHE A 126 1.90 -0.96 25.62
CA PHE A 126 1.93 -1.68 26.88
C PHE A 126 3.39 -1.97 27.26
N ALA A 127 3.92 -1.23 28.23
CA ALA A 127 5.23 -1.53 28.80
C ALA A 127 5.20 -2.85 29.59
N LEU A 128 6.33 -3.56 29.66
CA LEU A 128 6.51 -4.61 30.65
C LEU A 128 6.52 -3.98 32.06
N ALA A 129 5.87 -4.63 33.02
CA ALA A 129 6.05 -4.26 34.41
C ALA A 129 7.48 -4.61 34.83
N GLU A 130 8.20 -3.67 35.44
CA GLU A 130 9.49 -3.97 36.07
C GLU A 130 9.26 -5.07 37.12
N VAL A 131 9.88 -6.24 36.90
CA VAL A 131 9.95 -7.27 37.93
C VAL A 131 10.83 -6.68 39.03
N SER A 132 10.20 -6.09 40.06
CA SER A 132 10.90 -5.71 41.28
C SER A 132 11.40 -6.99 41.94
N THR A 133 12.69 -7.28 41.76
CA THR A 133 13.44 -8.30 42.51
C THR A 133 13.57 -7.93 43.97
#